data_AF-A0A9D8FQE2-F1
#
_entry.id   AF-A0A9D8FQE2-F1
#
_cell.length_a   1.000
_cell.length_b   1.000
_cell.length_c   1.000
_cell.angle_alpha   90.00
_cell.angle_beta   90.00
_cell.angle_gamma   90.00
#
_symmetry.space_group_name_H-M   'P 1'
#
loop_
_entity.id
_entity.type
_entity.pdbx_description
1 polymer ?
#
loop_
_entity_poly.entity_id
_entity_poly.type
_entity_poly.pdbx_seq_one_letter_code
_entity_poly.pdbx_strand_id
1 'polypeptide(L)'
;MLNNEQIEIPGIPFPDYFKNQLVSYGVLDNTNIGYIYLFSEWPKNSANQQFYNAVNALKNTDGLIIDMRWNLGGWAFFKKAFDILFNESTTTLGAAYRNDPASFDLTPYESWFSGFTKIEGNPQSFYDHRIAVLLGPNCVSLGDWTAYRLSYHPNVKFFGKASSGSLSGAESITSFPDWFLQYSVDDLYHLNQPGNYLNRKEFPIDFPLWHNADDAANGVDAVVEAAVSWIGRTGIDDDLLKSIPIKYSLEQNYPNPFNPTTSIHFTLRKENRVELVIYNVREQEIHNLISRNFPVGKHSVIWNGRDNSGKIVNSGVYLIRINAGDFTHVRKMTFIK
;
A
#
# COMPACT_ATOMS: atom_id res chain seq x y z
N MET A 1 -17.03 1.79 -11.99
CA MET A 1 -16.82 2.30 -10.63
C MET A 1 -16.65 1.10 -9.69
N LEU A 2 -15.41 0.62 -9.51
CA LEU A 2 -14.99 -0.39 -8.51
C LEU A 2 -13.43 -0.49 -8.39
N ASN A 3 -12.66 0.47 -8.92
CA ASN A 3 -11.18 0.44 -9.01
C ASN A 3 -10.49 1.48 -8.10
N ASN A 4 -11.01 1.80 -6.92
CA ASN A 4 -10.37 2.79 -6.05
C ASN A 4 -9.22 2.22 -5.20
N GLU A 5 -9.07 0.90 -5.13
CA GLU A 5 -8.03 0.27 -4.30
C GLU A 5 -6.79 -0.13 -5.09
N GLN A 6 -6.98 -0.45 -6.36
CA GLN A 6 -5.94 -0.86 -7.28
C GLN A 6 -6.20 -0.15 -8.62
N ILE A 7 -5.38 0.85 -8.90
CA ILE A 7 -5.48 1.65 -10.12
C ILE A 7 -4.50 1.13 -11.17
N GLU A 8 -4.70 1.51 -12.43
CA GLU A 8 -3.74 1.19 -13.49
C GLU A 8 -2.38 1.83 -13.19
N ILE A 9 -1.33 1.04 -13.33
CA ILE A 9 0.05 1.47 -13.04
C ILE A 9 0.80 1.54 -14.37
N PRO A 10 1.32 2.72 -14.76
CA PRO A 10 2.05 2.89 -16.01
C PRO A 10 3.20 1.89 -16.18
N GLY A 11 3.32 1.29 -17.36
CA GLY A 11 4.31 0.27 -17.68
C GLY A 11 3.92 -1.17 -17.29
N ILE A 12 2.84 -1.34 -16.50
CA ILE A 12 2.41 -2.66 -16.01
C ILE A 12 1.07 -3.03 -16.66
N PRO A 13 0.99 -4.14 -17.42
CA PRO A 13 -0.28 -4.62 -17.94
C PRO A 13 -1.26 -4.89 -16.79
N PHE A 14 -2.39 -4.18 -16.77
CA PHE A 14 -3.42 -4.42 -15.75
C PHE A 14 -4.01 -5.83 -15.96
N PRO A 15 -4.16 -6.64 -14.92
CA PRO A 15 -4.66 -8.01 -15.05
C PRO A 15 -6.11 -8.06 -15.56
N ASP A 16 -6.37 -8.92 -16.55
CA ASP A 16 -7.72 -9.24 -17.00
C ASP A 16 -8.34 -10.33 -16.10
N TYR A 17 -9.02 -9.90 -15.04
CA TYR A 17 -9.64 -10.80 -14.06
C TYR A 17 -10.69 -11.73 -14.66
N PHE A 18 -11.36 -11.33 -15.73
CA PHE A 18 -12.38 -12.15 -16.39
C PHE A 18 -11.78 -13.27 -17.25
N LYS A 19 -10.50 -13.17 -17.60
CA LYS A 19 -9.76 -14.21 -18.35
C LYS A 19 -8.86 -15.06 -17.45
N ASN A 20 -9.08 -15.05 -16.15
CA ASN A 20 -8.28 -15.81 -15.18
C ASN A 20 -6.78 -15.46 -15.22
N GLN A 21 -6.42 -14.21 -15.54
CA GLN A 21 -5.04 -13.75 -15.41
C GLN A 21 -4.72 -13.53 -13.92
N LEU A 22 -4.21 -14.57 -13.27
CA LEU A 22 -3.97 -14.57 -11.82
C LEU A 22 -2.72 -13.79 -11.41
N VAL A 23 -1.77 -13.67 -12.34
CA VAL A 23 -0.55 -12.88 -12.20
C VAL A 23 -0.35 -12.00 -13.44
N SER A 24 -0.06 -10.73 -13.22
CA SER A 24 0.42 -9.82 -14.27
C SER A 24 1.64 -9.07 -13.76
N TYR A 25 2.60 -8.76 -14.62
CA TYR A 25 3.85 -8.16 -14.17
C TYR A 25 4.52 -7.32 -15.26
N GLY A 26 5.42 -6.44 -14.83
CA GLY A 26 6.21 -5.57 -15.70
C GLY A 26 7.23 -4.76 -14.90
N VAL A 27 7.90 -3.83 -15.58
CA VAL A 27 8.77 -2.83 -14.95
C VAL A 27 8.02 -1.51 -14.94
N LEU A 28 7.96 -0.86 -13.78
CA LEU A 28 7.25 0.40 -13.60
C LEU A 28 7.94 1.52 -14.41
N ASP A 29 7.16 2.26 -15.19
CA ASP A 29 7.68 3.32 -16.07
C ASP A 29 8.57 4.33 -15.33
N ASN A 30 9.66 4.76 -15.99
CA ASN A 30 10.65 5.71 -15.46
C ASN A 30 11.36 5.24 -14.17
N THR A 31 11.31 3.95 -13.87
CA THR A 31 12.05 3.31 -12.77
C THR A 31 12.68 2.01 -13.26
N ASN A 32 13.52 1.38 -12.45
CA ASN A 32 13.93 -0.02 -12.63
C ASN A 32 13.31 -0.91 -11.53
N ILE A 33 12.05 -0.66 -11.17
CA ILE A 33 11.34 -1.41 -10.12
C ILE A 33 10.39 -2.40 -10.79
N GLY A 34 10.50 -3.67 -10.40
CA GLY A 34 9.57 -4.72 -10.84
C GLY A 34 8.23 -4.59 -10.13
N TYR A 35 7.14 -4.89 -10.83
CA TYR A 35 5.79 -4.88 -10.26
C TYR A 35 5.08 -6.17 -10.63
N ILE A 36 4.43 -6.80 -9.65
CA ILE A 36 3.62 -8.00 -9.82
C ILE A 36 2.23 -7.74 -9.22
N TYR A 37 1.20 -7.76 -10.07
CA TYR A 37 -0.16 -7.97 -9.63
C TYR A 37 -0.36 -9.45 -9.28
N LEU A 38 -0.74 -9.73 -8.03
CA LEU A 38 -1.06 -11.07 -7.56
C LEU A 38 -2.53 -11.14 -7.14
N PHE A 39 -3.38 -11.56 -8.08
CA PHE A 39 -4.83 -11.54 -7.90
C PHE A 39 -5.38 -12.74 -7.15
N SER A 40 -4.78 -13.91 -7.33
CA SER A 40 -5.29 -15.14 -6.72
C SER A 40 -4.30 -16.27 -6.83
N GLU A 41 -4.53 -17.28 -6.00
CA GLU A 41 -3.66 -18.42 -5.78
C GLU A 41 -4.34 -19.71 -6.24
N TRP A 42 -5.16 -19.69 -7.29
CA TRP A 42 -5.80 -20.91 -7.80
C TRP A 42 -4.83 -21.75 -8.67
N PRO A 43 -4.68 -23.06 -8.38
CA PRO A 43 -3.78 -23.94 -9.15
C PRO A 43 -4.26 -24.18 -10.58
N LYS A 44 -5.57 -24.03 -10.84
CA LYS A 44 -6.20 -24.29 -12.15
C LYS A 44 -5.59 -23.49 -13.31
N ASN A 45 -4.98 -22.33 -13.02
CA ASN A 45 -4.33 -21.49 -14.02
C ASN A 45 -2.82 -21.34 -13.76
N SER A 46 -2.22 -22.22 -12.97
CA SER A 46 -0.77 -22.21 -12.68
C SER A 46 -0.27 -20.93 -12.01
N ALA A 47 -1.02 -20.34 -11.07
CA ALA A 47 -0.61 -19.14 -10.31
C ALA A 47 0.83 -19.26 -9.78
N ASN A 48 1.20 -20.42 -9.24
CA ASN A 48 2.57 -20.74 -8.79
C ASN A 48 3.62 -20.52 -9.88
N GLN A 49 3.39 -21.07 -11.07
CA GLN A 49 4.34 -20.95 -12.18
C GLN A 49 4.37 -19.54 -12.72
N GLN A 50 3.23 -18.87 -12.83
CA GLN A 50 3.16 -17.49 -13.30
C GLN A 50 3.92 -16.55 -12.35
N PHE A 51 3.72 -16.70 -11.03
CA PHE A 51 4.43 -15.92 -10.03
C PHE A 51 5.94 -16.18 -10.08
N TYR A 52 6.36 -17.45 -10.13
CA TYR A 52 7.78 -17.81 -10.28
C TYR A 52 8.40 -17.17 -11.54
N ASN A 53 7.70 -17.25 -12.67
CA ASN A 53 8.15 -16.64 -13.93
C ASN A 53 8.25 -15.12 -13.83
N ALA A 54 7.29 -14.47 -13.15
CA ALA A 54 7.30 -13.04 -12.92
C ALA A 54 8.51 -12.60 -12.10
N VAL A 55 8.77 -13.26 -10.97
CA VAL A 55 9.96 -12.95 -10.14
C VAL A 55 11.24 -13.18 -10.92
N ASN A 56 11.36 -14.30 -11.64
CA ASN A 56 12.55 -14.59 -12.45
C ASN A 56 12.77 -13.58 -13.58
N ALA A 57 11.70 -13.11 -14.23
CA ALA A 57 11.76 -12.08 -15.26
C ALA A 57 12.18 -10.71 -14.70
N LEU A 58 11.82 -10.42 -13.45
CA LEU A 58 12.10 -9.17 -12.77
C LEU A 58 13.35 -9.22 -11.87
N LYS A 59 14.13 -10.30 -11.91
CA LYS A 59 15.23 -10.54 -10.96
C LYS A 59 16.33 -9.48 -10.93
N ASN A 60 16.49 -8.72 -12.02
CA ASN A 60 17.53 -7.69 -12.16
C ASN A 60 16.99 -6.26 -11.89
N THR A 61 15.79 -6.14 -11.32
CA THR A 61 15.22 -4.85 -10.91
C THR A 61 15.77 -4.42 -9.56
N ASP A 62 15.78 -3.11 -9.30
CA ASP A 62 16.34 -2.51 -8.07
C ASP A 62 15.50 -2.85 -6.81
N GLY A 63 14.26 -3.31 -7.03
CA GLY A 63 13.34 -3.79 -6.01
C GLY A 63 12.05 -4.28 -6.65
N LEU A 64 11.24 -4.99 -5.86
CA LEU A 64 10.02 -5.64 -6.31
C LEU A 64 8.81 -5.13 -5.53
N ILE A 65 7.75 -4.80 -6.24
CA ILE A 65 6.43 -4.55 -5.66
C ILE A 65 5.54 -5.76 -5.95
N ILE A 66 4.98 -6.37 -4.91
CA ILE A 66 3.98 -7.43 -5.00
C ILE A 66 2.65 -6.85 -4.53
N ASP A 67 1.76 -6.57 -5.45
CA ASP A 67 0.44 -6.00 -5.16
C ASP A 67 -0.60 -7.10 -4.93
N MET A 68 -0.94 -7.29 -3.66
CA MET A 68 -1.91 -8.27 -3.16
C MET A 68 -3.19 -7.59 -2.66
N ARG A 69 -3.41 -6.30 -2.94
CA ARG A 69 -4.58 -5.54 -2.43
C ARG A 69 -5.92 -6.17 -2.83
N TRP A 70 -5.94 -6.92 -3.93
CA TRP A 70 -7.09 -7.65 -4.47
C TRP A 70 -6.88 -9.17 -4.52
N ASN A 71 -5.99 -9.72 -3.68
CA ASN A 71 -5.74 -11.16 -3.68
C ASN A 71 -6.92 -11.94 -3.07
N LEU A 72 -7.67 -12.68 -3.89
CA LEU A 72 -8.85 -13.44 -3.45
C LEU A 72 -8.53 -14.81 -2.82
N GLY A 73 -7.26 -15.12 -2.60
CA GLY A 73 -6.80 -16.42 -2.13
C GLY A 73 -6.92 -17.52 -3.20
N GLY A 74 -6.99 -18.78 -2.77
CA GLY A 74 -6.99 -19.94 -3.66
C GLY A 74 -6.53 -21.21 -2.97
N TRP A 75 -5.75 -22.06 -3.66
CA TRP A 75 -5.28 -23.38 -3.19
C TRP A 75 -3.83 -23.72 -3.62
N ALA A 76 -3.07 -22.76 -4.13
CA ALA A 76 -1.77 -23.02 -4.74
C ALA A 76 -0.62 -23.05 -3.71
N PHE A 77 -0.80 -22.42 -2.53
CA PHE A 77 0.14 -22.37 -1.40
C PHE A 77 1.57 -21.91 -1.73
N PHE A 78 1.86 -21.45 -2.95
CA PHE A 78 3.17 -20.95 -3.41
C PHE A 78 4.40 -21.75 -2.99
N LYS A 79 4.29 -23.08 -2.86
CA LYS A 79 5.31 -23.94 -2.24
C LYS A 79 6.72 -23.78 -2.82
N LYS A 80 6.84 -23.65 -4.16
CA LYS A 80 8.14 -23.40 -4.85
C LYS A 80 8.30 -21.98 -5.39
N ALA A 81 7.19 -21.29 -5.58
CA ALA A 81 7.20 -19.96 -6.17
C ALA A 81 7.77 -18.93 -5.17
N PHE A 82 7.75 -19.24 -3.87
CA PHE A 82 8.38 -18.43 -2.84
C PHE A 82 9.84 -18.77 -2.60
N ASP A 83 10.31 -19.96 -2.95
CA ASP A 83 11.72 -20.33 -2.73
C ASP A 83 12.69 -19.35 -3.40
N ILE A 84 12.32 -18.83 -4.57
CA ILE A 84 13.11 -17.81 -5.29
C ILE A 84 13.12 -16.44 -4.60
N LEU A 85 12.29 -16.19 -3.59
CA LEU A 85 12.38 -14.96 -2.80
C LEU A 85 13.39 -15.11 -1.67
N PHE A 86 13.54 -16.31 -1.08
CA PHE A 86 14.32 -16.51 0.15
C PHE A 86 15.72 -17.05 -0.13
N ASN A 87 16.74 -16.49 0.53
CA ASN A 87 18.10 -17.06 0.51
C ASN A 87 18.17 -18.40 1.25
N GLU A 88 17.62 -18.44 2.46
CA GLU A 88 17.67 -19.59 3.36
C GLU A 88 16.28 -20.18 3.58
N SER A 89 16.21 -21.49 3.83
CA SER A 89 14.95 -22.13 4.21
C SER A 89 14.43 -21.51 5.50
N THR A 90 13.13 -21.20 5.54
CA THR A 90 12.48 -20.57 6.68
C THR A 90 11.20 -21.31 7.02
N THR A 91 11.00 -21.57 8.32
CA THR A 91 9.72 -22.05 8.83
C THR A 91 8.90 -20.84 9.26
N THR A 92 7.68 -20.75 8.74
CA THR A 92 6.79 -19.59 8.85
C THR A 92 5.72 -19.82 9.91
N LEU A 93 4.50 -20.16 9.51
CA LEU A 93 3.35 -20.36 10.37
C LEU A 93 3.09 -21.84 10.63
N GLY A 94 2.48 -22.13 11.78
CA GLY A 94 1.79 -23.38 12.04
C GLY A 94 0.28 -23.24 11.78
N ALA A 95 -0.38 -24.37 11.59
CA ALA A 95 -1.84 -24.46 11.59
C ALA A 95 -2.29 -25.56 12.55
N ALA A 96 -3.42 -25.35 13.20
CA ALA A 96 -4.04 -26.32 14.08
C ALA A 96 -5.49 -26.52 13.68
N TYR A 97 -6.05 -27.69 13.99
CA TYR A 97 -7.40 -28.07 13.61
C TYR A 97 -8.20 -28.73 14.71
N ARG A 98 -9.51 -28.66 14.57
CA ARG A 98 -10.47 -29.28 15.46
C ARG A 98 -10.59 -30.76 15.12
N ASN A 99 -9.91 -31.61 15.89
CA ASN A 99 -10.01 -33.07 15.78
C ASN A 99 -11.15 -33.65 16.63
N ASP A 100 -11.57 -32.94 17.67
CA ASP A 100 -12.74 -33.25 18.50
C ASP A 100 -13.76 -32.10 18.42
N PRO A 101 -14.95 -32.32 17.82
CA PRO A 101 -16.01 -31.33 17.75
C PRO A 101 -16.52 -30.85 19.12
N ALA A 102 -16.31 -31.63 20.19
CA ALA A 102 -16.72 -31.28 21.55
C ALA A 102 -15.65 -30.50 22.33
N SER A 103 -14.42 -30.43 21.84
CA SER A 103 -13.31 -29.69 22.47
C SER A 103 -13.20 -28.28 21.89
N PHE A 104 -12.79 -27.31 22.71
CA PHE A 104 -12.41 -25.97 22.24
C PHE A 104 -10.94 -25.89 21.79
N ASP A 105 -10.11 -26.87 22.15
CA ASP A 105 -8.70 -26.91 21.79
C ASP A 105 -8.49 -27.40 20.35
N LEU A 106 -7.55 -26.79 19.64
CA LEU A 106 -7.12 -27.25 18.32
C LEU A 106 -5.82 -28.06 18.45
N THR A 107 -5.69 -29.07 17.61
CA THR A 107 -4.51 -29.93 17.52
C THR A 107 -3.65 -29.50 16.34
N PRO A 108 -2.33 -29.27 16.51
CA PRO A 108 -1.44 -28.95 15.40
C PRO A 108 -1.49 -29.99 14.26
N TYR A 109 -1.40 -29.53 13.01
CA TYR A 109 -1.23 -30.44 11.87
C TYR A 109 0.21 -31.01 11.82
N GLU A 110 0.35 -32.34 11.84
CA GLU A 110 1.68 -32.98 11.84
C GLU A 110 2.23 -33.35 10.45
N SER A 111 1.41 -33.47 9.39
CA SER A 111 1.88 -34.07 8.12
C SER A 111 1.46 -33.35 6.84
N TRP A 112 0.17 -33.17 6.57
CA TRP A 112 -0.29 -32.65 5.26
C TRP A 112 -0.02 -31.16 5.06
N PHE A 113 0.18 -30.42 6.15
CA PHE A 113 0.42 -28.98 6.16
C PHE A 113 1.91 -28.59 6.03
N SER A 114 2.81 -29.57 6.11
CA SER A 114 4.27 -29.39 6.11
C SER A 114 4.81 -28.56 4.93
N GLY A 115 4.20 -28.70 3.75
CA GLY A 115 4.59 -27.93 2.57
C GLY A 115 4.15 -26.46 2.58
N PHE A 116 3.33 -26.04 3.55
CA PHE A 116 2.95 -24.64 3.75
C PHE A 116 3.82 -23.99 4.84
N THR A 117 4.09 -24.72 5.92
CA THR A 117 4.82 -24.19 7.08
C THR A 117 6.27 -23.85 6.73
N LYS A 118 6.87 -24.53 5.76
CA LYS A 118 8.27 -24.31 5.36
C LYS A 118 8.38 -23.73 3.94
N ILE A 119 9.30 -22.78 3.79
CA ILE A 119 9.82 -22.28 2.52
C ILE A 119 11.24 -22.82 2.41
N GLU A 120 11.63 -23.44 1.29
CA GLU A 120 12.90 -24.14 1.18
C GLU A 120 14.07 -23.20 0.83
N GLY A 121 13.80 -22.00 0.33
CA GLY A 121 14.84 -21.04 -0.05
C GLY A 121 15.69 -21.50 -1.25
N ASN A 122 16.31 -20.56 -1.93
CA ASN A 122 17.11 -20.82 -3.12
C ASN A 122 18.37 -19.94 -3.14
N PRO A 123 19.43 -20.30 -2.41
CA PRO A 123 20.62 -19.46 -2.25
C PRO A 123 21.39 -19.22 -3.56
N GLN A 124 21.12 -19.99 -4.61
CA GLN A 124 21.79 -19.86 -5.90
C GLN A 124 21.15 -18.82 -6.82
N SER A 125 19.87 -18.50 -6.61
CA SER A 125 19.14 -17.64 -7.55
C SER A 125 17.99 -16.84 -6.90
N PHE A 126 18.06 -16.59 -5.58
CA PHE A 126 17.03 -15.84 -4.90
C PHE A 126 17.04 -14.35 -5.30
N TYR A 127 15.91 -13.69 -5.08
CA TYR A 127 15.74 -12.26 -5.22
C TYR A 127 16.25 -11.56 -3.96
N ASP A 128 17.40 -10.89 -4.05
CA ASP A 128 18.12 -10.33 -2.91
C ASP A 128 17.81 -8.85 -2.62
N HIS A 129 17.04 -8.20 -3.48
CA HIS A 129 16.64 -6.80 -3.32
C HIS A 129 15.43 -6.62 -2.39
N ARG A 130 15.06 -5.35 -2.16
CA ARG A 130 13.91 -4.96 -1.35
C ARG A 130 12.59 -5.38 -1.99
N ILE A 131 11.65 -5.86 -1.17
CA ILE A 131 10.32 -6.29 -1.62
C ILE A 131 9.27 -5.48 -0.85
N ALA A 132 8.46 -4.71 -1.57
CA ALA A 132 7.29 -4.05 -1.01
C ALA A 132 6.04 -4.87 -1.33
N VAL A 133 5.29 -5.27 -0.29
CA VAL A 133 4.02 -5.98 -0.45
C VAL A 133 2.89 -5.01 -0.19
N LEU A 134 2.02 -4.80 -1.18
CA LEU A 134 0.87 -3.91 -1.02
C LEU A 134 -0.32 -4.75 -0.58
N LEU A 135 -0.90 -4.40 0.56
CA LEU A 135 -2.06 -5.07 1.16
C LEU A 135 -3.24 -4.14 1.30
N GLY A 136 -4.43 -4.73 1.30
CA GLY A 136 -5.70 -4.04 1.45
C GLY A 136 -6.78 -5.00 1.94
N PRO A 137 -7.95 -4.47 2.34
CA PRO A 137 -9.01 -5.24 2.97
C PRO A 137 -9.62 -6.31 2.04
N ASN A 138 -9.41 -6.22 0.73
CA ASN A 138 -9.82 -7.23 -0.26
C ASN A 138 -8.81 -8.36 -0.45
N CYS A 139 -7.65 -8.33 0.24
CA CYS A 139 -6.80 -9.49 0.39
C CYS A 139 -7.45 -10.47 1.38
N VAL A 140 -7.88 -11.62 0.88
CA VAL A 140 -8.69 -12.58 1.64
C VAL A 140 -8.18 -14.02 1.50
N SER A 141 -8.67 -14.89 2.38
CA SER A 141 -8.42 -16.34 2.35
C SER A 141 -6.91 -16.65 2.30
N LEU A 142 -6.44 -17.51 1.39
CA LEU A 142 -5.00 -17.78 1.27
C LEU A 142 -4.17 -16.52 0.96
N GLY A 143 -4.75 -15.42 0.48
CA GLY A 143 -4.04 -14.14 0.39
C GLY A 143 -3.53 -13.65 1.75
N ASP A 144 -4.34 -13.79 2.81
CA ASP A 144 -3.93 -13.50 4.20
C ASP A 144 -2.77 -14.41 4.63
N TRP A 145 -2.88 -15.69 4.30
CA TRP A 145 -1.90 -16.72 4.65
C TRP A 145 -0.55 -16.45 3.99
N THR A 146 -0.60 -16.08 2.71
CA THR A 146 0.55 -15.68 1.90
C THR A 146 1.20 -14.41 2.43
N ALA A 147 0.42 -13.41 2.86
CA ALA A 147 0.96 -12.21 3.50
C ALA A 147 1.75 -12.55 4.78
N TYR A 148 1.21 -13.39 5.66
CA TYR A 148 1.94 -13.83 6.86
C TYR A 148 3.17 -14.67 6.55
N ARG A 149 3.21 -15.40 5.43
CA ARG A 149 4.42 -16.12 5.04
C ARG A 149 5.51 -15.16 4.54
N LEU A 150 5.12 -14.16 3.75
CA LEU A 150 6.03 -13.11 3.29
C LEU A 150 6.58 -12.25 4.44
N SER A 151 5.87 -12.14 5.57
CA SER A 151 6.35 -11.37 6.73
C SER A 151 7.57 -11.98 7.43
N TYR A 152 7.95 -13.21 7.11
CA TYR A 152 9.20 -13.82 7.59
C TYR A 152 10.39 -13.48 6.68
N HIS A 153 10.17 -12.81 5.56
CA HIS A 153 11.25 -12.43 4.66
C HIS A 153 11.98 -11.17 5.17
N PRO A 154 13.32 -11.19 5.29
CA PRO A 154 14.07 -10.10 5.93
C PRO A 154 14.01 -8.78 5.15
N ASN A 155 13.81 -8.83 3.83
CA ASN A 155 13.74 -7.65 2.96
C ASN A 155 12.31 -7.26 2.56
N VAL A 156 11.27 -7.86 3.18
CA VAL A 156 9.87 -7.51 2.91
C VAL A 156 9.39 -6.40 3.84
N LYS A 157 8.63 -5.44 3.29
CA LYS A 157 7.82 -4.48 4.05
C LYS A 157 6.41 -4.37 3.48
N PHE A 158 5.44 -4.16 4.36
CA PHE A 158 4.03 -4.07 4.00
C PHE A 158 3.53 -2.62 3.94
N PHE A 159 2.81 -2.30 2.86
CA PHE A 159 2.24 -0.98 2.59
C PHE A 159 0.74 -1.09 2.39
N GLY A 160 -0.03 -0.12 2.88
CA GLY A 160 -1.46 -0.06 2.62
C GLY A 160 -2.31 -0.21 3.88
N LYS A 161 -3.27 -1.13 3.85
CA LYS A 161 -4.15 -1.50 4.96
C LYS A 161 -4.04 -2.99 5.25
N ALA A 162 -4.44 -3.39 6.46
CA ALA A 162 -4.53 -4.79 6.79
C ALA A 162 -5.43 -5.56 5.82
N SER A 163 -5.09 -6.82 5.60
CA SER A 163 -5.91 -7.80 4.90
C SER A 163 -7.16 -8.16 5.71
N SER A 164 -8.04 -8.99 5.16
CA SER A 164 -9.32 -9.32 5.81
C SER A 164 -9.19 -10.12 7.11
N GLY A 165 -8.05 -10.75 7.34
CA GLY A 165 -7.80 -11.60 8.50
C GLY A 165 -8.43 -12.99 8.38
N SER A 166 -8.71 -13.48 7.17
CA SER A 166 -9.33 -14.79 6.92
C SER A 166 -8.35 -15.94 7.12
N LEU A 167 -8.00 -16.21 8.38
CA LEU A 167 -6.94 -17.15 8.77
C LEU A 167 -7.44 -18.50 9.25
N SER A 168 -8.75 -18.76 9.09
CA SER A 168 -9.38 -20.04 9.36
C SER A 168 -10.04 -20.65 8.13
N GLY A 169 -9.94 -21.97 8.03
CA GLY A 169 -10.82 -22.83 7.26
C GLY A 169 -12.16 -23.04 7.96
N ALA A 170 -13.19 -23.31 7.16
CA ALA A 170 -14.54 -23.54 7.63
C ALA A 170 -15.16 -24.75 6.94
N GLU A 171 -15.87 -25.58 7.70
CA GLU A 171 -16.65 -26.70 7.20
C GLU A 171 -18.14 -26.42 7.28
N SER A 172 -18.89 -27.00 6.34
CA SER A 172 -20.35 -26.90 6.29
C SER A 172 -21.00 -28.23 6.62
N ILE A 173 -21.96 -28.22 7.54
CA ILE A 173 -22.85 -29.35 7.82
C ILE A 173 -24.16 -29.11 7.06
N THR A 174 -24.46 -30.00 6.11
CA THR A 174 -25.62 -29.89 5.21
C THR A 174 -26.67 -30.97 5.45
N SER A 175 -26.62 -31.65 6.60
CA SER A 175 -27.55 -32.73 6.95
C SER A 175 -29.00 -32.27 7.21
N PHE A 176 -29.29 -30.97 7.14
CA PHE A 176 -30.62 -30.41 7.36
C PHE A 176 -31.25 -29.96 6.04
N PRO A 177 -32.57 -30.18 5.86
CA PRO A 177 -33.24 -29.94 4.57
C PRO A 177 -33.34 -28.45 4.18
N ASP A 178 -33.45 -27.54 5.15
CA ASP A 178 -33.73 -26.12 4.90
C ASP A 178 -32.64 -25.16 5.42
N TRP A 179 -31.58 -25.69 6.03
CA TRP A 179 -30.49 -24.89 6.59
C TRP A 179 -29.16 -25.64 6.57
N PHE A 180 -28.07 -24.90 6.68
CA PHE A 180 -26.74 -25.46 6.89
C PHE A 180 -26.08 -24.74 8.07
N LEU A 181 -25.15 -25.43 8.72
CA LEU A 181 -24.28 -24.84 9.73
C LEU A 181 -22.89 -24.71 9.14
N GLN A 182 -22.21 -23.58 9.38
CA GLN A 182 -20.79 -23.43 9.08
C GLN A 182 -20.02 -23.15 10.36
N TYR A 183 -18.89 -23.82 10.56
CA TYR A 183 -18.04 -23.64 11.74
C TYR A 183 -16.56 -23.68 11.35
N SER A 184 -15.74 -22.95 12.10
CA SER A 184 -14.28 -22.93 11.90
C SER A 184 -13.66 -24.23 12.39
N VAL A 185 -12.83 -24.81 11.54
CA VAL A 185 -12.17 -26.11 11.78
C VAL A 185 -10.67 -26.01 11.91
N ASP A 186 -10.05 -24.92 11.45
CA ASP A 186 -8.63 -24.69 11.60
C ASP A 186 -8.32 -23.20 11.82
N ASP A 187 -7.15 -22.94 12.42
CA ASP A 187 -6.60 -21.60 12.64
C ASP A 187 -5.07 -21.62 12.50
N LEU A 188 -4.52 -20.52 11.97
CA LEU A 188 -3.07 -20.27 11.94
C LEU A 188 -2.54 -19.72 13.26
N TYR A 189 -1.27 -20.03 13.57
CA TYR A 189 -0.54 -19.52 14.73
C TYR A 189 0.96 -19.34 14.42
N HIS A 190 1.64 -18.49 15.20
CA HIS A 190 3.11 -18.40 15.15
C HIS A 190 3.74 -19.59 15.87
N LEU A 191 4.75 -20.22 15.26
CA LEU A 191 5.35 -21.46 15.80
C LEU A 191 5.97 -21.30 17.20
N ASN A 192 6.39 -20.10 17.58
CA ASN A 192 6.90 -19.79 18.93
C ASN A 192 5.79 -19.50 19.95
N GLN A 193 4.51 -19.47 19.53
CA GLN A 193 3.34 -19.22 20.34
C GLN A 193 2.21 -20.20 19.95
N PRO A 194 2.42 -21.53 20.07
CA PRO A 194 1.38 -22.50 19.79
C PRO A 194 0.14 -22.23 20.66
N GLY A 195 -1.05 -22.30 20.05
CA GLY A 195 -2.33 -21.98 20.69
C GLY A 195 -2.70 -20.49 20.71
N ASN A 196 -1.80 -19.58 20.32
CA ASN A 196 -2.12 -18.16 20.15
C ASN A 196 -2.57 -17.85 18.71
N TYR A 197 -3.81 -18.21 18.39
CA TYR A 197 -4.34 -18.15 17.03
C TYR A 197 -4.45 -16.72 16.48
N LEU A 198 -4.27 -16.60 15.16
CA LEU A 198 -4.18 -15.32 14.45
C LEU A 198 -5.55 -14.77 14.01
N ASN A 199 -6.60 -15.60 13.96
CA ASN A 199 -7.90 -15.31 13.34
C ASN A 199 -8.76 -14.22 14.05
N ARG A 200 -8.13 -13.38 14.88
CA ARG A 200 -8.70 -12.19 15.55
C ARG A 200 -7.70 -11.05 15.68
N LYS A 201 -6.56 -11.15 14.98
CA LYS A 201 -5.51 -10.16 15.00
C LYS A 201 -5.43 -9.53 13.62
N GLU A 202 -5.45 -8.20 13.61
CA GLU A 202 -5.20 -7.44 12.40
C GLU A 202 -3.77 -7.72 11.91
N PHE A 203 -3.61 -7.89 10.59
CA PHE A 203 -2.30 -8.06 9.99
C PHE A 203 -1.45 -6.78 10.21
N PRO A 204 -0.22 -6.89 10.72
CA PRO A 204 0.62 -5.71 10.96
C PRO A 204 1.10 -5.10 9.64
N ILE A 205 0.86 -3.79 9.46
CA ILE A 205 1.33 -3.03 8.29
C ILE A 205 2.49 -2.12 8.71
N ASP A 206 3.63 -2.22 8.02
CA ASP A 206 4.80 -1.38 8.30
C ASP A 206 4.52 0.10 7.96
N PHE A 207 3.93 0.35 6.80
CA PHE A 207 3.58 1.68 6.29
C PHE A 207 2.05 1.77 6.09
N PRO A 208 1.29 2.14 7.14
CA PRO A 208 -0.15 2.26 7.06
C PRO A 208 -0.52 3.54 6.30
N LEU A 209 -1.03 3.39 5.08
CA LEU A 209 -1.49 4.50 4.26
C LEU A 209 -2.53 4.03 3.24
N TRP A 210 -3.35 4.94 2.75
CA TRP A 210 -4.34 4.61 1.73
C TRP A 210 -4.66 5.80 0.83
N HIS A 211 -5.28 5.48 -0.29
CA HIS A 211 -5.79 6.44 -1.27
C HIS A 211 -6.80 7.37 -0.63
N ASN A 212 -6.77 8.63 -1.05
CA ASN A 212 -7.87 9.56 -0.85
C ASN A 212 -8.60 9.81 -2.18
N ALA A 213 -9.79 10.39 -2.11
CA ALA A 213 -10.62 10.59 -3.29
C ALA A 213 -9.95 11.46 -4.37
N ASP A 214 -9.22 12.49 -3.95
CA ASP A 214 -8.54 13.42 -4.86
C ASP A 214 -7.35 12.74 -5.55
N ASP A 215 -6.52 11.99 -4.81
CA ASP A 215 -5.40 11.22 -5.38
C ASP A 215 -5.92 10.22 -6.42
N ALA A 216 -6.94 9.43 -6.05
CA ALA A 216 -7.52 8.44 -6.95
C ALA A 216 -8.14 9.08 -8.21
N ALA A 217 -8.81 10.22 -8.07
CA ALA A 217 -9.37 10.96 -9.20
C ALA A 217 -8.29 11.49 -10.17
N ASN A 218 -7.08 11.72 -9.68
CA ASN A 218 -5.93 12.17 -10.48
C ASN A 218 -5.02 11.02 -10.92
N GLY A 219 -5.44 9.76 -10.75
CA GLY A 219 -4.63 8.59 -11.13
C GLY A 219 -3.38 8.39 -10.28
N VAL A 220 -3.37 8.92 -9.06
CA VAL A 220 -2.26 8.78 -8.11
C VAL A 220 -2.52 7.59 -7.19
N ASP A 221 -1.60 6.63 -7.20
CA ASP A 221 -1.58 5.50 -6.26
C ASP A 221 -0.62 5.83 -5.10
N ALA A 222 -1.15 6.36 -3.99
CA ALA A 222 -0.32 6.75 -2.85
C ALA A 222 0.45 5.56 -2.23
N VAL A 223 -0.11 4.35 -2.32
CA VAL A 223 0.49 3.12 -1.77
C VAL A 223 1.69 2.69 -2.60
N VAL A 224 1.55 2.70 -3.94
CA VAL A 224 2.64 2.43 -4.88
C VAL A 224 3.72 3.50 -4.79
N GLU A 225 3.37 4.79 -4.71
CA GLU A 225 4.37 5.86 -4.57
C GLU A 225 5.21 5.71 -3.30
N ALA A 226 4.58 5.34 -2.17
CA ALA A 226 5.28 5.06 -0.93
C ALA A 226 6.24 3.87 -1.09
N ALA A 227 5.79 2.78 -1.72
CA ALA A 227 6.62 1.61 -1.99
C ALA A 227 7.81 1.92 -2.91
N VAL A 228 7.58 2.64 -4.01
CA VAL A 228 8.63 3.11 -4.94
C VAL A 228 9.65 3.98 -4.21
N SER A 229 9.18 4.93 -3.40
CA SER A 229 10.04 5.80 -2.62
C SER A 229 10.86 5.02 -1.58
N TRP A 230 10.28 3.99 -0.94
CA TRP A 230 11.00 3.13 0.00
C TRP A 230 12.06 2.27 -0.70
N ILE A 231 11.73 1.67 -1.85
CA ILE A 231 12.70 0.89 -2.64
C ILE A 231 13.88 1.77 -3.07
N GLY A 232 13.63 2.97 -3.61
CA GLY A 232 14.67 3.85 -4.15
C GLY A 232 15.56 4.57 -3.12
N ARG A 233 15.27 4.47 -1.81
CA ARG A 233 16.02 5.19 -0.75
C ARG A 233 16.87 4.23 0.06
N THR A 234 18.09 3.95 -0.40
CA THR A 234 19.07 3.15 0.34
C THR A 234 19.66 3.94 1.52
N GLY A 235 19.88 3.27 2.65
CA GLY A 235 20.57 3.85 3.82
C GLY A 235 19.77 4.82 4.70
N ILE A 236 18.46 4.98 4.48
CA ILE A 236 17.56 5.74 5.37
C ILE A 236 16.84 4.77 6.31
N ASP A 237 16.74 5.13 7.59
CA ASP A 237 15.95 4.41 8.60
C ASP A 237 14.47 4.35 8.20
N ASP A 238 13.83 3.20 8.41
CA ASP A 238 12.39 2.99 8.18
C ASP A 238 11.55 4.02 8.95
N ASP A 239 11.95 4.41 10.18
CA ASP A 239 11.22 5.40 10.97
C ASP A 239 11.30 6.82 10.36
N LEU A 240 12.46 7.17 9.78
CA LEU A 240 12.59 8.39 8.99
C LEU A 240 11.73 8.33 7.73
N LEU A 241 11.64 7.16 7.08
CA LEU A 241 10.78 6.97 5.91
C LEU A 241 9.30 7.14 6.22
N LYS A 242 8.83 6.70 7.40
CA LYS A 242 7.46 6.94 7.87
C LYS A 242 7.16 8.42 8.10
N SER A 243 8.18 9.21 8.43
CA SER A 243 8.03 10.66 8.67
C SER A 243 7.99 11.50 7.39
N ILE A 244 8.43 10.93 6.26
CA ILE A 244 8.43 11.63 4.98
C ILE A 244 7.00 11.75 4.48
N PRO A 245 6.52 12.97 4.19
CA PRO A 245 5.18 13.12 3.69
C PRO A 245 5.01 12.39 2.35
N ILE A 246 3.97 11.57 2.27
CA ILE A 246 3.62 10.83 1.05
C ILE A 246 2.48 11.51 0.28
N LYS A 247 1.98 12.65 0.76
CA LYS A 247 0.90 13.41 0.14
C LYS A 247 1.32 14.86 -0.07
N TYR A 248 0.87 15.43 -1.17
CA TYR A 248 0.83 16.88 -1.31
C TYR A 248 -0.34 17.43 -0.49
N SER A 249 -0.18 18.62 0.10
CA SER A 249 -1.29 19.31 0.74
C SER A 249 -1.11 20.82 0.66
N LEU A 250 -2.25 21.52 0.58
CA LEU A 250 -2.36 22.95 0.89
C LEU A 250 -3.42 23.09 1.98
N GLU A 251 -2.95 23.43 3.17
CA GLU A 251 -3.78 23.57 4.35
C GLU A 251 -4.54 24.89 4.33
N GLN A 252 -5.58 24.99 5.16
CA GLN A 252 -6.24 26.27 5.37
C GLN A 252 -5.24 27.24 6.01
N ASN A 253 -5.16 28.46 5.50
CA ASN A 253 -4.32 29.49 6.09
C ASN A 253 -4.74 29.76 7.55
N TYR A 254 -3.78 30.03 8.43
CA TYR A 254 -4.06 30.37 9.83
C TYR A 254 -3.30 31.64 10.26
N PRO A 255 -3.99 32.61 10.89
CA PRO A 255 -5.44 32.64 11.15
C PRO A 255 -6.27 32.79 9.86
N ASN A 256 -7.55 32.41 9.89
CA ASN A 256 -8.53 32.75 8.85
C ASN A 256 -9.92 32.94 9.49
N PRO A 257 -10.51 34.16 9.51
CA PRO A 257 -10.00 35.39 8.91
C PRO A 257 -8.69 35.92 9.52
N PHE A 258 -7.94 36.75 8.80
CA PHE A 258 -6.64 37.28 9.25
C PHE A 258 -6.51 38.80 9.12
N ASN A 259 -5.66 39.41 9.95
CA ASN A 259 -5.28 40.83 9.94
C ASN A 259 -3.88 41.07 10.60
N PRO A 260 -2.88 41.67 9.91
CA PRO A 260 -2.72 41.70 8.47
C PRO A 260 -2.04 40.45 7.92
N THR A 261 -1.54 39.57 8.80
CA THR A 261 -0.70 38.42 8.42
C THR A 261 -1.40 37.08 8.61
N THR A 262 -1.11 36.14 7.72
CA THR A 262 -1.46 34.73 7.86
C THR A 262 -0.30 33.85 7.43
N SER A 263 -0.20 32.68 8.06
CA SER A 263 0.66 31.60 7.60
C SER A 263 -0.11 30.71 6.64
N ILE A 264 0.55 30.28 5.58
CA ILE A 264 0.08 29.31 4.61
C ILE A 264 0.99 28.09 4.73
N HIS A 265 0.40 26.97 5.11
CA HIS A 265 1.10 25.70 5.25
C HIS A 265 0.82 24.80 4.05
N PHE A 266 1.88 24.21 3.51
CA PHE A 266 1.78 23.22 2.44
C PHE A 266 2.80 22.12 2.64
N THR A 267 2.49 20.94 2.11
CA THR A 267 3.36 19.76 2.20
C THR A 267 3.68 19.26 0.81
N LEU A 268 4.94 18.89 0.57
CA LEU A 268 5.41 18.30 -0.67
C LEU A 268 5.85 16.85 -0.41
N ARG A 269 5.39 15.91 -1.23
CA ARG A 269 5.80 14.49 -1.15
C ARG A 269 7.12 14.17 -1.84
N LYS A 270 7.56 15.04 -2.75
CA LYS A 270 8.87 15.01 -3.41
C LYS A 270 9.34 16.45 -3.65
N GLU A 271 10.59 16.62 -4.05
CA GLU A 271 11.10 17.92 -4.45
C GLU A 271 10.33 18.44 -5.68
N ASN A 272 9.86 19.69 -5.62
CA ASN A 272 9.15 20.33 -6.72
C ASN A 272 9.46 21.82 -6.78
N ARG A 273 9.40 22.37 -8.00
CA ARG A 273 9.17 23.81 -8.17
C ARG A 273 7.76 24.13 -7.73
N VAL A 274 7.63 25.01 -6.75
CA VAL A 274 6.36 25.49 -6.20
C VAL A 274 6.10 26.90 -6.70
N GLU A 275 4.89 27.10 -7.24
CA GLU A 275 4.31 28.42 -7.48
C GLU A 275 3.12 28.61 -6.55
N LEU A 276 3.15 29.65 -5.73
CA LEU A 276 2.07 29.99 -4.81
C LEU A 276 1.60 31.40 -5.12
N VAL A 277 0.37 31.50 -5.62
CA VAL A 277 -0.17 32.75 -6.14
C VAL A 277 -1.49 33.07 -5.45
N ILE A 278 -1.65 34.33 -5.07
CA ILE A 278 -2.87 34.86 -4.49
C ILE A 278 -3.67 35.55 -5.59
N TYR A 279 -4.94 35.22 -5.65
CA TYR A 279 -5.93 35.78 -6.57
C TYR A 279 -7.06 36.46 -5.79
N ASN A 280 -7.71 37.43 -6.41
CA ASN A 280 -9.01 37.89 -5.96
C ASN A 280 -10.13 36.98 -6.48
N VAL A 281 -11.38 37.26 -6.09
CA VAL A 281 -12.57 36.50 -6.55
C VAL A 281 -12.87 36.61 -8.05
N ARG A 282 -12.16 37.47 -8.78
CA ARG A 282 -12.22 37.60 -10.25
C ARG A 282 -11.05 36.88 -10.94
N GLU A 283 -10.35 36.03 -10.21
CA GLU A 283 -9.15 35.29 -10.67
C GLU A 283 -8.01 36.19 -11.18
N GLN A 284 -7.99 37.46 -10.75
CA GLN A 284 -6.88 38.35 -11.06
C GLN A 284 -5.76 38.13 -10.05
N GLU A 285 -4.54 37.96 -10.56
CA GLU A 285 -3.35 37.82 -9.73
C GLU A 285 -3.15 39.08 -8.88
N ILE A 286 -3.05 38.87 -7.57
CA ILE A 286 -2.78 39.90 -6.58
C ILE A 286 -1.31 39.84 -6.16
N HIS A 287 -0.81 38.64 -5.89
CA HIS A 287 0.56 38.47 -5.42
C HIS A 287 1.13 37.10 -5.78
N ASN A 288 2.32 37.06 -6.38
CA ASN A 288 3.11 35.84 -6.52
C ASN A 288 4.02 35.71 -5.30
N LEU A 289 3.60 34.90 -4.32
CA LEU A 289 4.29 34.76 -3.04
C LEU A 289 5.63 34.05 -3.18
N ILE A 290 5.66 32.98 -3.97
CA ILE A 290 6.84 32.15 -4.22
C ILE A 290 6.78 31.55 -5.63
N SER A 291 7.95 31.49 -6.29
CA SER A 291 8.17 30.70 -7.52
C SER A 291 9.60 30.13 -7.48
N ARG A 292 9.79 28.99 -6.80
CA ARG A 292 11.12 28.35 -6.64
C ARG A 292 11.02 26.88 -6.26
N ASN A 293 12.14 26.16 -6.28
CA ASN A 293 12.21 24.78 -5.81
C ASN A 293 12.14 24.70 -4.28
N PHE A 294 11.40 23.72 -3.79
CA PHE A 294 11.32 23.35 -2.37
C PHE A 294 11.60 21.85 -2.22
N PRO A 295 12.36 21.44 -1.20
CA PRO A 295 12.61 20.03 -0.92
C PRO A 295 11.31 19.33 -0.46
N VAL A 296 11.34 17.99 -0.43
CA VAL A 296 10.30 17.19 0.21
C VAL A 296 10.09 17.64 1.67
N GLY A 297 8.85 17.66 2.14
CA GLY A 297 8.53 18.02 3.53
C GLY A 297 7.43 19.06 3.68
N LYS A 298 7.25 19.51 4.93
CA LYS A 298 6.29 20.56 5.30
C LYS A 298 6.95 21.94 5.18
N HIS A 299 6.21 22.89 4.64
CA HIS A 299 6.65 24.26 4.40
C HIS A 299 5.62 25.27 4.91
N SER A 300 6.10 26.48 5.19
CA SER A 300 5.27 27.59 5.64
C SER A 300 5.70 28.89 4.96
N VAL A 301 4.75 29.62 4.42
CA VAL A 301 4.95 30.94 3.81
C VAL A 301 3.99 31.94 4.44
N ILE A 302 4.44 33.15 4.73
CA ILE A 302 3.62 34.20 5.32
C ILE A 302 3.14 35.13 4.22
N TRP A 303 1.84 35.44 4.22
CA TRP A 303 1.30 36.58 3.50
C TRP A 303 0.89 37.68 4.46
N ASN A 304 1.18 38.93 4.11
CA ASN A 304 0.94 40.12 4.93
C ASN A 304 -0.17 41.04 4.36
N GLY A 305 -1.03 40.50 3.49
CA GLY A 305 -2.13 41.25 2.90
C GLY A 305 -1.69 42.31 1.90
N ARG A 306 -0.52 42.15 1.26
CA ARG A 306 -0.03 43.07 0.23
C ARG A 306 -0.04 42.45 -1.17
N ASP A 307 -0.21 43.29 -2.17
CA ASP A 307 -0.07 42.93 -3.58
C ASP A 307 1.39 43.01 -4.06
N ASN A 308 1.63 42.66 -5.34
CA ASN A 308 2.95 42.74 -5.99
C ASN A 308 3.57 44.16 -5.98
N SER A 309 2.79 45.23 -5.79
CA SER A 309 3.29 46.61 -5.67
C SER A 309 3.64 47.01 -4.23
N GLY A 310 3.43 46.11 -3.27
CA GLY A 310 3.62 46.35 -1.86
C GLY A 310 2.45 47.09 -1.19
N LYS A 311 1.33 47.30 -1.90
CA LYS A 311 0.15 47.98 -1.35
C LYS A 311 -0.74 47.00 -0.60
N ILE A 312 -1.28 47.42 0.55
CA ILE A 312 -2.25 46.63 1.31
C ILE A 312 -3.54 46.48 0.49
N VAL A 313 -4.03 45.25 0.38
CA VAL A 313 -5.25 44.90 -0.33
C VAL A 313 -6.50 45.27 0.49
N ASN A 314 -7.69 45.28 -0.12
CA ASN A 314 -8.93 45.59 0.59
C ASN A 314 -9.42 44.39 1.40
N SER A 315 -10.18 44.61 2.49
CA SER A 315 -10.90 43.53 3.18
C SER A 315 -11.75 42.74 2.19
N GLY A 316 -11.74 41.41 2.29
CA GLY A 316 -12.50 40.56 1.38
C GLY A 316 -11.98 39.13 1.29
N VAL A 317 -12.56 38.42 0.33
CA VAL A 317 -12.21 37.04 0.02
C VAL A 317 -11.10 37.00 -1.01
N TYR A 318 -10.12 36.14 -0.75
CA TYR A 318 -8.99 35.86 -1.63
C TYR A 318 -8.90 34.36 -1.86
N LEU A 319 -8.29 33.97 -2.98
CA LEU A 319 -7.97 32.59 -3.29
C LEU A 319 -6.46 32.43 -3.29
N ILE A 320 -5.96 31.36 -2.70
CA ILE A 320 -4.57 30.95 -2.83
C ILE A 320 -4.51 29.69 -3.67
N ARG A 321 -3.70 29.72 -4.73
CA ARG A 321 -3.42 28.57 -5.58
C ARG A 321 -1.97 28.15 -5.38
N ILE A 322 -1.76 26.87 -5.15
CA ILE A 322 -0.45 26.24 -5.25
C ILE A 322 -0.39 25.40 -6.54
N ASN A 323 0.73 25.48 -7.25
CA ASN A 323 1.12 24.55 -8.30
C ASN A 323 2.47 23.92 -7.90
N ALA A 324 2.56 22.59 -7.85
CA ALA A 324 3.78 21.85 -7.53
C ALA A 324 3.86 20.55 -8.36
N GLY A 325 4.48 20.63 -9.55
CA GLY A 325 4.36 19.55 -10.54
C GLY A 325 2.91 19.36 -10.97
N ASP A 326 2.39 18.15 -10.88
CA ASP A 326 0.99 17.82 -11.24
C ASP A 326 -0.01 18.19 -10.11
N PHE A 327 0.48 18.58 -8.94
CA PHE A 327 -0.38 19.00 -7.83
C PHE A 327 -0.80 20.46 -8.00
N THR A 328 -2.10 20.68 -8.23
CA THR A 328 -2.74 22.00 -8.19
C THR A 328 -3.84 22.00 -7.14
N HIS A 329 -3.80 22.95 -6.20
CA HIS A 329 -4.85 23.08 -5.19
C HIS A 329 -5.17 24.54 -4.90
N VAL A 330 -6.44 24.82 -4.59
CA VAL A 330 -6.92 26.16 -4.28
C VAL A 330 -7.59 26.19 -2.91
N ARG A 331 -7.24 27.16 -2.08
CA ARG A 331 -7.95 27.45 -0.81
C ARG A 331 -8.50 28.86 -0.81
N LYS A 332 -9.60 29.06 -0.09
CA LYS A 332 -10.23 30.36 0.12
C LYS A 332 -9.71 30.97 1.42
N MET A 333 -9.36 32.24 1.40
CA MET A 333 -8.90 33.02 2.56
C MET A 333 -9.76 34.26 2.73
N THR A 334 -9.87 34.78 3.96
CA THR A 334 -10.65 35.99 4.28
C THR A 334 -9.77 36.98 5.01
N PHE A 335 -9.53 38.12 4.38
CA PHE A 335 -8.77 39.23 4.94
C PHE A 335 -9.72 40.25 5.56
N ILE A 336 -9.42 40.70 6.78
CA ILE A 336 -10.15 41.76 7.47
C ILE A 336 -9.14 42.84 7.83
N LYS A 337 -9.41 44.08 7.43
CA LYS A 337 -8.64 45.27 7.80
C LYS A 337 -9.17 45.90 9.08
#